data_AF-A0A9P7SSN0-F1
#
_entry.id   AF-A0A9P7SSN0-F1
#
_cell.length_a   1.000
_cell.length_b   1.000
_cell.length_c   1.000
_cell.angle_alpha   90.00
_cell.angle_beta   90.00
_cell.angle_gamma   90.00
#
_symmetry.space_group_name_H-M   'P 1'
#
loop_
_entity.id
_entity.type
_entity.pdbx_description
1 polymer ?
#
loop_
_entity_poly.entity_id
_entity_poly.type
_entity_poly.pdbx_seq_one_letter_code
_entity_poly.pdbx_strand_id
1 'polypeptide(L)'
;GWTRNLMDTDKIYTEFFKGCHQNPSTCALSRPQDSSFNDIKRRFETWLHILEKTPATSIDPTGEVRVLSASDVRHYMGALFYVPISNFMNMAYQLNQAMNGDTRDLFEVAFQAFPPQHSKDGCLLPSNQPSGPNNVEASVPVLCGDGGDVSGKDAAWWRRYAKQLASQSSILGPHWANARFSCSSWPFRSNWPFKGPFSAPAARKDVKGKPVPGYPAAPNLYVSSRLDPVTPLVNAQLMQSKYPGSGLVIVDAVGHTAAAASGVNKCFSDAIEEYLETGLVPPKTKICQAECGPWQKWCPFMFGQTKRSDDHSSQVKWPRFPLGVVFD
;
A
#
# COMPACT_ATOMS: atom_id res chain seq x y z
N GLY A 1 3.22 -15.87 3.46
CA GLY A 1 3.52 -15.86 2.01
C GLY A 1 2.64 -14.85 1.31
N TRP A 2 2.82 -14.64 0.01
CA TRP A 2 2.23 -13.54 -0.78
C TRP A 2 0.76 -13.72 -1.21
N THR A 3 0.11 -14.79 -0.76
CA THR A 3 -1.20 -15.24 -1.27
C THR A 3 -2.38 -14.85 -0.38
N ARG A 4 -2.20 -13.87 0.52
CA ARG A 4 -3.24 -13.33 1.42
C ARG A 4 -3.08 -11.82 1.61
N ASN A 5 -2.53 -11.13 0.62
CA ASN A 5 -2.24 -9.71 0.69
C ASN A 5 -3.39 -8.85 0.14
N LEU A 6 -4.25 -9.40 -0.72
CA LEU A 6 -5.14 -8.58 -1.54
C LEU A 6 -6.62 -8.69 -1.16
N MET A 7 -6.92 -9.22 0.02
CA MET A 7 -8.29 -9.51 0.45
C MET A 7 -9.17 -8.26 0.64
N ASP A 8 -8.56 -7.08 0.79
CA ASP A 8 -9.26 -5.80 0.92
C ASP A 8 -9.18 -4.93 -0.36
N THR A 9 -8.34 -5.27 -1.35
CA THR A 9 -8.11 -4.46 -2.55
C THR A 9 -9.41 -4.18 -3.32
N ASP A 10 -10.18 -5.22 -3.62
CA ASP A 10 -11.42 -5.07 -4.40
C ASP A 10 -12.56 -4.43 -3.57
N LYS A 11 -12.43 -4.43 -2.24
CA LYS A 11 -13.30 -3.64 -1.36
C LYS A 11 -13.00 -2.15 -1.50
N ILE A 12 -11.72 -1.76 -1.57
CA ILE A 12 -11.32 -0.36 -1.80
C ILE A 12 -11.80 0.11 -3.18
N TYR A 13 -11.70 -0.73 -4.21
CA TYR A 13 -12.29 -0.47 -5.53
C TYR A 13 -13.79 -0.19 -5.44
N THR A 14 -14.51 -0.93 -4.60
CA THR A 14 -15.95 -0.67 -4.35
C THR A 14 -16.18 0.63 -3.59
N GLU A 15 -15.37 0.92 -2.55
CA GLU A 15 -15.47 2.17 -1.77
C GLU A 15 -15.15 3.41 -2.60
N PHE A 16 -14.27 3.30 -3.59
CA PHE A 16 -14.01 4.36 -4.57
C PHE A 16 -15.30 4.77 -5.29
N PHE A 17 -16.02 3.84 -5.93
CA PHE A 17 -17.26 4.18 -6.63
C PHE A 17 -18.38 4.64 -5.69
N LYS A 18 -18.52 4.00 -4.52
CA LYS A 18 -19.51 4.43 -3.51
C LYS A 18 -19.30 5.88 -3.11
N GLY A 19 -18.06 6.22 -2.73
CA GLY A 19 -17.73 7.58 -2.33
C GLY A 19 -17.86 8.57 -3.49
N CYS A 20 -17.51 8.17 -4.72
CA CYS A 20 -17.73 8.98 -5.91
C CYS A 20 -19.20 9.36 -6.09
N HIS A 21 -20.11 8.38 -6.03
CA HIS A 21 -21.56 8.61 -6.14
C HIS A 21 -22.12 9.46 -5.01
N GLN A 22 -21.60 9.29 -3.79
CA GLN A 22 -22.01 10.10 -2.63
C GLN A 22 -21.50 11.55 -2.70
N ASN A 23 -20.50 11.83 -3.53
CA ASN A 23 -19.85 13.13 -3.63
C ASN A 23 -19.77 13.61 -5.09
N PRO A 24 -20.91 13.83 -5.77
CA PRO A 24 -20.94 14.17 -7.19
C PRO A 24 -20.27 15.51 -7.52
N SER A 25 -20.18 16.42 -6.55
CA SER A 25 -19.52 17.73 -6.71
C SER A 25 -17.99 17.66 -6.74
N THR A 26 -17.39 16.57 -6.26
CA THR A 26 -15.93 16.34 -6.26
C THR A 26 -15.52 15.14 -7.10
N CYS A 27 -16.46 14.28 -7.52
CA CYS A 27 -16.18 13.16 -8.39
C CYS A 27 -16.49 13.43 -9.87
N ALA A 28 -15.45 13.53 -10.70
CA ALA A 28 -15.58 13.73 -12.14
C ALA A 28 -16.25 12.56 -12.89
N LEU A 29 -16.28 11.35 -12.31
CA LEU A 29 -16.95 10.19 -12.92
C LEU A 29 -18.48 10.18 -12.72
N SER A 30 -18.98 10.96 -11.76
CA SER A 30 -20.40 11.05 -11.46
C SER A 30 -21.15 11.74 -12.59
N ARG A 31 -22.39 11.32 -12.82
CA ARG A 31 -23.33 11.92 -13.78
C ARG A 31 -24.69 12.13 -13.11
N PRO A 32 -25.49 13.13 -13.54
CA PRO A 32 -26.81 13.38 -12.96
C PRO A 32 -27.79 12.20 -13.02
N GLN A 33 -27.64 11.33 -14.03
CA GLN A 33 -28.48 10.15 -14.22
C GLN A 33 -28.04 8.90 -13.44
N ASP A 34 -26.90 8.95 -12.72
CA ASP A 34 -26.45 7.80 -11.95
C ASP A 34 -27.36 7.60 -10.74
N SER A 35 -28.05 6.46 -10.66
CA SER A 35 -28.97 6.13 -9.58
C SER A 35 -28.28 5.48 -8.38
N SER A 36 -27.10 4.89 -8.64
CA SER A 36 -26.26 4.27 -7.63
C SER A 36 -24.80 4.25 -8.10
N PHE A 37 -23.88 3.97 -7.18
CA PHE A 37 -22.47 3.75 -7.51
C PHE A 37 -22.24 2.62 -8.53
N ASN A 38 -23.18 1.69 -8.67
CA ASN A 38 -23.10 0.63 -9.66
C ASN A 38 -23.18 1.15 -11.10
N ASP A 39 -23.83 2.28 -11.34
CA ASP A 39 -23.92 2.86 -12.69
C ASP A 39 -22.58 3.45 -13.13
N ILE A 40 -21.90 4.14 -12.21
CA ILE A 40 -20.53 4.63 -12.40
C ILE A 40 -19.58 3.45 -12.63
N LYS A 41 -19.64 2.44 -11.76
CA LYS A 41 -18.81 1.24 -11.83
C LYS A 41 -19.01 0.49 -13.16
N ARG A 42 -20.26 0.26 -13.58
CA ARG A 42 -20.59 -0.45 -14.82
C ARG A 42 -20.09 0.29 -16.06
N ARG A 43 -20.23 1.62 -16.08
CA ARG A 43 -19.73 2.46 -17.17
C ARG A 43 -18.20 2.38 -17.26
N PHE A 44 -17.52 2.42 -16.12
CA PHE A 44 -16.07 2.23 -16.06
C PHE A 44 -15.65 0.82 -16.50
N GLU A 45 -16.31 -0.23 -16.02
CA GLU A 45 -16.02 -1.62 -16.40
C GLU A 45 -16.28 -1.89 -17.88
N THR A 46 -17.29 -1.25 -18.48
CA THR A 46 -17.53 -1.29 -19.92
C THR A 46 -16.35 -0.70 -20.69
N TRP A 47 -15.82 0.44 -20.23
CA TRP A 47 -14.64 1.05 -20.83
C TRP A 47 -13.37 0.19 -20.64
N LEU A 48 -13.16 -0.40 -19.46
CA LEU A 48 -12.08 -1.36 -19.26
C LEU A 48 -12.18 -2.56 -20.22
N HIS A 49 -13.37 -3.12 -20.42
CA HIS A 49 -13.58 -4.23 -21.37
C HIS A 49 -13.29 -3.83 -22.82
N ILE A 50 -13.55 -2.56 -23.19
CA ILE A 50 -13.13 -2.03 -24.49
C ILE A 50 -11.59 -2.00 -24.57
N LEU A 51 -10.91 -1.50 -23.54
CA LEU A 51 -9.44 -1.48 -23.48
C LEU A 51 -8.79 -2.87 -23.49
N GLU A 52 -9.47 -3.90 -22.97
CA GLU A 52 -8.99 -5.29 -23.06
C GLU A 52 -8.93 -5.79 -24.51
N LYS A 53 -9.82 -5.32 -25.38
CA LYS A 53 -9.89 -5.71 -26.79
C LYS A 53 -9.11 -4.77 -27.69
N THR A 54 -9.12 -3.49 -27.37
CA THR A 54 -8.50 -2.42 -28.15
C THR A 54 -7.72 -1.50 -27.19
N PRO A 55 -6.47 -1.85 -26.85
CA PRO A 55 -5.62 -1.02 -26.01
C PRO A 55 -5.47 0.38 -26.60
N ALA A 56 -5.39 1.39 -25.73
CA ALA A 56 -5.07 2.74 -26.19
C ALA A 56 -3.58 2.82 -26.55
N THR A 57 -3.24 3.64 -27.53
CA THR A 57 -1.85 3.86 -27.96
C THR A 57 -1.53 5.34 -27.99
N SER A 58 -0.33 5.70 -27.57
CA SER A 58 0.20 7.07 -27.75
C SER A 58 1.64 7.02 -28.21
N ILE A 59 2.08 8.10 -28.86
CA ILE A 59 3.49 8.34 -29.15
C ILE A 59 3.88 9.54 -28.30
N ASP A 60 4.89 9.35 -27.47
CA ASP A 60 5.37 10.42 -26.61
C ASP A 60 6.23 11.45 -27.37
N PRO A 61 6.62 12.57 -26.73
CA PRO A 61 7.48 13.56 -27.37
C PRO A 61 8.87 13.04 -27.83
N THR A 62 9.34 11.91 -27.28
CA THR A 62 10.61 11.28 -27.65
C THR A 62 10.47 10.34 -28.85
N GLY A 63 9.24 9.96 -29.20
CA GLY A 63 8.89 9.02 -30.26
C GLY A 63 8.63 7.60 -29.76
N GLU A 64 8.59 7.38 -28.44
CA GLU A 64 8.28 6.08 -27.85
C GLU A 64 6.80 5.73 -28.05
N VAL A 65 6.55 4.53 -28.59
CA VAL A 65 5.20 3.98 -28.74
C VAL A 65 4.79 3.36 -27.40
N ARG A 66 3.80 3.95 -26.74
CA ARG A 66 3.25 3.47 -25.47
C ARG A 66 1.90 2.80 -25.71
N VAL A 67 1.66 1.67 -25.04
CA VAL A 67 0.40 0.90 -25.13
C VAL A 67 -0.23 0.78 -23.76
N LEU A 68 -1.40 1.40 -23.56
CA LEU A 68 -2.16 1.36 -22.32
C LEU A 68 -3.26 0.28 -22.41
N SER A 69 -3.09 -0.80 -21.65
CA SER A 69 -4.06 -1.89 -21.53
C SER A 69 -4.95 -1.74 -20.30
N ALA A 70 -6.01 -2.54 -20.22
CA ALA A 70 -6.84 -2.63 -19.01
C ALA A 70 -6.04 -3.09 -17.78
N SER A 71 -4.99 -3.90 -17.95
CA SER A 71 -4.12 -4.32 -16.85
C SER A 71 -3.34 -3.12 -16.27
N ASP A 72 -2.90 -2.20 -17.13
CA ASP A 72 -2.17 -1.00 -16.71
C ASP A 72 -3.09 -0.06 -15.93
N VAL A 73 -4.34 0.10 -16.37
CA VAL A 73 -5.34 0.88 -15.62
C VAL A 73 -5.64 0.27 -14.25
N ARG A 74 -5.78 -1.06 -14.17
CA ARG A 74 -6.00 -1.75 -12.88
C ARG A 74 -4.79 -1.59 -11.97
N HIS A 75 -3.58 -1.71 -12.50
CA HIS A 75 -2.36 -1.46 -11.74
C HIS A 75 -2.30 -0.02 -11.22
N TYR A 76 -2.58 0.96 -12.09
CA TYR A 76 -2.67 2.38 -11.74
C TYR A 76 -3.66 2.62 -10.60
N MET A 77 -4.89 2.09 -10.69
CA MET A 77 -5.86 2.20 -9.60
C MET A 77 -5.34 1.57 -8.30
N GLY A 78 -4.78 0.37 -8.38
CA GLY A 78 -4.21 -0.33 -7.24
C GLY A 78 -3.06 0.41 -6.57
N ALA A 79 -2.21 1.10 -7.35
CA ALA A 79 -1.16 1.96 -6.82
C ALA A 79 -1.75 3.16 -6.06
N LEU A 80 -2.80 3.79 -6.59
CA LEU A 80 -3.46 4.93 -5.94
C LEU A 80 -4.29 4.54 -4.71
N PHE A 81 -4.65 3.26 -4.56
CA PHE A 81 -5.28 2.74 -3.33
C PHE A 81 -4.36 2.77 -2.11
N TYR A 82 -3.05 2.92 -2.29
CA TYR A 82 -2.11 3.09 -1.17
C TYR A 82 -2.34 4.40 -0.42
N VAL A 83 -2.67 5.49 -1.13
CA VAL A 83 -2.89 6.80 -0.52
C VAL A 83 -4.18 7.44 -1.06
N PRO A 84 -5.37 6.92 -0.70
CA PRO A 84 -6.65 7.36 -1.27
C PRO A 84 -6.95 8.83 -1.06
N ILE A 85 -6.60 9.37 0.12
CA ILE A 85 -6.88 10.77 0.51
C ILE A 85 -6.28 11.76 -0.49
N SER A 86 -5.08 11.48 -1.00
CA SER A 86 -4.40 12.35 -1.96
C SER A 86 -4.82 12.10 -3.41
N ASN A 87 -5.40 10.93 -3.71
CA ASN A 87 -5.44 10.44 -5.07
C ASN A 87 -6.84 10.17 -5.65
N PHE A 88 -7.87 9.90 -4.84
CA PHE A 88 -9.17 9.47 -5.40
C PHE A 88 -9.83 10.52 -6.28
N MET A 89 -9.82 11.80 -5.90
CA MET A 89 -10.37 12.86 -6.75
C MET A 89 -9.63 12.98 -8.08
N ASN A 90 -8.29 12.99 -8.04
CA ASN A 90 -7.47 13.08 -9.23
C ASN A 90 -7.62 11.84 -10.12
N MET A 91 -7.68 10.65 -9.51
CA MET A 91 -7.95 9.40 -10.20
C MET A 91 -9.31 9.43 -10.90
N ALA A 92 -10.36 9.91 -10.24
CA ALA A 92 -11.66 10.08 -10.88
C ALA A 92 -11.62 11.05 -12.07
N TYR A 93 -10.88 12.15 -11.95
CA TYR A 93 -10.66 13.07 -13.05
C TYR A 93 -9.93 12.42 -14.22
N GLN A 94 -8.78 11.79 -13.99
CA GLN A 94 -7.96 11.16 -15.02
C GLN A 94 -8.72 10.02 -15.73
N LEU A 95 -9.43 9.18 -14.96
CA LEU A 95 -10.29 8.13 -15.52
C LEU A 95 -11.44 8.73 -16.34
N ASN A 96 -12.05 9.84 -15.88
CA ASN A 96 -13.10 10.50 -16.63
C ASN A 96 -12.59 11.04 -17.99
N GLN A 97 -11.43 11.70 -18.00
CA GLN A 97 -10.83 12.19 -19.25
C GLN A 97 -10.57 11.03 -20.22
N ALA A 98 -9.96 9.94 -19.73
CA ALA A 98 -9.64 8.76 -20.52
C ALA A 98 -10.89 8.07 -21.08
N MET A 99 -11.96 7.98 -20.28
CA MET A 99 -13.26 7.43 -20.73
C MET A 99 -13.94 8.30 -21.79
N ASN A 100 -13.58 9.58 -21.90
CA ASN A 100 -14.06 10.50 -22.95
C ASN A 100 -13.06 10.68 -24.11
N GLY A 101 -12.01 9.84 -24.17
CA GLY A 101 -11.06 9.79 -25.28
C GLY A 101 -9.75 10.54 -25.07
N ASP A 102 -9.57 11.24 -23.95
CA ASP A 102 -8.30 11.91 -23.60
C ASP A 102 -7.50 11.07 -22.61
N THR A 103 -6.60 10.25 -23.13
CA THR A 103 -5.78 9.32 -22.33
C THR A 103 -4.43 9.90 -21.89
N ARG A 104 -4.14 11.17 -22.18
CA ARG A 104 -2.81 11.78 -21.98
C ARG A 104 -2.30 11.61 -20.56
N ASP A 105 -3.08 12.05 -19.57
CA ASP A 105 -2.67 12.01 -18.16
C ASP A 105 -2.44 10.58 -17.67
N LEU A 106 -3.25 9.63 -18.15
CA LEU A 106 -3.14 8.23 -17.78
C LEU A 106 -1.88 7.58 -18.36
N PHE A 107 -1.49 7.94 -19.58
CA PHE A 107 -0.19 7.56 -20.15
C PHE A 107 0.97 8.17 -19.36
N GLU A 108 0.91 9.45 -19.00
CA GLU A 108 1.99 10.07 -18.24
C GLU A 108 2.18 9.37 -16.88
N VAL A 109 1.10 9.08 -16.15
CA VAL A 109 1.24 8.42 -14.84
C VAL A 109 1.57 6.93 -14.96
N ALA A 110 0.96 6.19 -15.90
CA ALA A 110 1.21 4.75 -16.03
C ALA A 110 2.65 4.43 -16.46
N PHE A 111 3.30 5.34 -17.19
CA PHE A 111 4.65 5.14 -17.73
C PHE A 111 5.72 6.04 -17.08
N GLN A 112 5.38 6.76 -15.99
CA GLN A 112 6.30 7.66 -15.27
C GLN A 112 7.66 7.05 -14.91
N ALA A 113 7.72 5.74 -14.71
CA ALA A 113 8.96 4.99 -14.56
C ALA A 113 9.55 4.65 -15.93
N PHE A 114 10.02 5.65 -16.67
CA PHE A 114 10.71 5.39 -17.92
C PHE A 114 12.02 4.64 -17.64
N PRO A 115 12.27 3.49 -18.30
CA PRO A 115 13.63 2.98 -18.41
C PRO A 115 14.54 4.06 -19.02
N PRO A 116 15.87 3.95 -18.85
CA PRO A 116 16.81 4.93 -19.37
C PRO A 116 16.47 5.31 -20.83
N GLN A 117 16.55 6.61 -21.13
CA GLN A 117 16.16 7.14 -22.44
C GLN A 117 16.78 6.31 -23.55
N HIS A 118 16.00 5.98 -24.56
CA HIS A 118 16.44 5.19 -25.70
C HIS A 118 16.27 5.97 -27.00
N SER A 119 17.08 5.65 -28.00
CA SER A 119 16.94 6.14 -29.36
C SER A 119 15.69 5.53 -30.01
N LYS A 120 15.30 6.07 -31.17
CA LYS A 120 14.19 5.52 -31.98
C LYS A 120 14.40 4.06 -32.39
N ASP A 121 15.64 3.58 -32.38
CA ASP A 121 16.01 2.20 -32.70
C ASP A 121 16.04 1.29 -31.45
N GLY A 122 15.63 1.81 -30.29
CA GLY A 122 15.60 1.08 -29.02
C GLY A 122 16.95 0.98 -28.30
N CYS A 123 18.00 1.65 -28.78
CA CYS A 123 19.29 1.66 -28.11
C CYS A 123 19.28 2.65 -26.95
N LEU A 124 19.81 2.27 -25.78
CA LEU A 124 19.98 3.21 -24.68
C LEU A 124 20.82 4.40 -25.14
N LEU A 125 20.30 5.61 -24.94
CA LEU A 125 21.05 6.83 -25.18
C LEU A 125 22.24 6.85 -24.20
N PRO A 126 23.44 7.25 -24.65
CA PRO A 126 24.60 7.33 -23.77
C PRO A 126 24.31 8.31 -22.63
N SER A 127 23.99 7.75 -21.47
CA SER A 127 23.85 8.50 -20.24
C SER A 127 25.03 8.15 -19.36
N ASN A 128 25.97 9.07 -19.25
CA ASN A 128 27.07 8.98 -18.26
C ASN A 128 26.60 9.33 -16.84
N GLN A 129 25.29 9.49 -16.62
CA GLN A 129 24.73 9.64 -15.29
C GLN A 129 24.63 8.25 -14.66
N PRO A 130 25.38 7.97 -13.58
CA PRO A 130 25.16 6.77 -12.81
C PRO A 130 23.69 6.73 -12.40
N SER A 131 22.99 5.63 -12.68
CA SER A 131 21.70 5.39 -12.05
C SER A 131 22.00 5.31 -10.56
N GLY A 132 21.62 6.35 -9.81
CA GLY A 132 21.82 6.41 -8.38
C GLY A 132 21.15 5.22 -7.68
N PRO A 133 21.33 5.07 -6.36
CA PRO A 133 20.72 3.98 -5.60
C PRO A 133 19.22 3.89 -5.88
N ASN A 134 18.78 2.73 -6.35
CA ASN A 134 17.39 2.46 -6.71
C ASN A 134 16.75 1.52 -5.68
N ASN A 135 15.69 1.99 -5.02
CA ASN A 135 14.94 1.21 -4.03
C ASN A 135 14.38 -0.10 -4.61
N VAL A 136 14.05 -0.11 -5.91
CA VAL A 136 13.55 -1.31 -6.61
C VAL A 136 14.63 -2.39 -6.65
N GLU A 137 15.87 -2.03 -7.01
CA GLU A 137 17.00 -2.97 -7.05
C GLU A 137 17.32 -3.50 -5.65
N ALA A 138 17.30 -2.65 -4.63
CA ALA A 138 17.52 -3.05 -3.24
C ALA A 138 16.44 -4.00 -2.70
N SER A 139 15.20 -3.89 -3.20
CA SER A 139 14.07 -4.69 -2.69
C SER A 139 14.13 -6.18 -3.09
N VAL A 140 14.64 -6.49 -4.28
CA VAL A 140 14.69 -7.86 -4.83
C VAL A 140 15.52 -8.82 -3.96
N PRO A 141 16.78 -8.53 -3.57
CA PRO A 141 17.56 -9.46 -2.76
C PRO A 141 16.92 -9.75 -1.39
N VAL A 142 16.34 -8.73 -0.75
CA VAL A 142 15.62 -8.89 0.53
C VAL A 142 14.40 -9.78 0.35
N LEU A 143 13.56 -9.47 -0.64
CA LEU A 143 12.34 -10.20 -0.96
C LEU A 143 12.60 -11.68 -1.25
N CYS A 144 13.62 -11.97 -2.06
CA CYS A 144 13.96 -13.33 -2.45
C CYS A 144 14.69 -14.09 -1.32
N GLY A 145 15.48 -13.41 -0.49
CA GLY A 145 16.15 -13.99 0.67
C GLY A 145 15.20 -14.39 1.79
N ASP A 146 14.22 -13.54 2.10
CA ASP A 146 13.22 -13.79 3.15
C ASP A 146 12.14 -14.78 2.68
N GLY A 147 11.86 -14.78 1.38
CA GLY A 147 10.89 -15.67 0.73
C GLY A 147 11.27 -17.17 0.79
N GLY A 148 10.29 -18.02 0.54
CA GLY A 148 10.57 -19.42 0.21
C GLY A 148 11.13 -19.53 -1.21
N ASP A 149 12.02 -20.50 -1.45
CA ASP A 149 12.61 -20.75 -2.77
C ASP A 149 11.54 -21.06 -3.83
N VAL A 150 11.68 -20.45 -5.00
CA VAL A 150 10.83 -20.64 -6.20
C VAL A 150 11.61 -21.00 -7.46
N SER A 151 12.93 -21.16 -7.38
CA SER A 151 13.80 -21.38 -8.54
C SER A 151 13.52 -22.67 -9.31
N GLY A 152 13.05 -23.70 -8.61
CA GLY A 152 12.67 -24.98 -9.21
C GLY A 152 11.21 -25.08 -9.65
N LYS A 153 10.46 -23.97 -9.77
CA LYS A 153 9.03 -24.00 -10.13
C LYS A 153 8.83 -23.88 -11.64
N ASP A 154 7.99 -24.76 -12.17
CA ASP A 154 7.66 -24.80 -13.60
C ASP A 154 6.53 -23.82 -13.98
N ALA A 155 6.27 -23.70 -15.28
CA ALA A 155 5.23 -22.84 -15.82
C ALA A 155 3.82 -23.22 -15.32
N ALA A 156 3.56 -24.51 -15.06
CA ALA A 156 2.27 -24.96 -14.54
C ALA A 156 2.03 -24.47 -13.11
N TRP A 157 3.06 -24.50 -12.27
CA TRP A 157 3.04 -23.94 -10.92
C TRP A 157 2.82 -22.43 -10.95
N TRP A 158 3.56 -21.70 -11.78
CA TRP A 158 3.41 -20.24 -11.92
C TRP A 158 2.02 -19.85 -12.41
N ARG A 159 1.44 -20.61 -13.35
CA ARG A 159 0.07 -20.40 -13.81
C ARG A 159 -0.95 -20.56 -12.68
N ARG A 160 -0.78 -21.57 -11.81
CA ARG A 160 -1.66 -21.75 -10.63
C ARG A 160 -1.46 -20.63 -9.62
N TYR A 161 -0.22 -20.23 -9.36
CA TYR A 161 0.12 -19.14 -8.45
C TYR A 161 -0.48 -17.81 -8.90
N ALA A 162 -0.31 -17.43 -10.18
CA ALA A 162 -0.90 -16.23 -10.74
C ALA A 162 -2.43 -16.26 -10.68
N LYS A 163 -3.07 -17.41 -10.99
CA LYS A 163 -4.52 -17.58 -10.85
C LYS A 163 -5.01 -17.40 -9.41
N GLN A 164 -4.28 -17.92 -8.42
CA GLN A 164 -4.61 -17.76 -7.00
C GLN A 164 -4.54 -16.30 -6.53
N LEU A 165 -3.61 -15.51 -7.08
CA LEU A 165 -3.53 -14.08 -6.77
C LEU A 165 -4.63 -13.30 -7.49
N ALA A 166 -4.86 -13.59 -8.78
CA ALA A 166 -5.95 -13.01 -9.55
C ALA A 166 -7.34 -13.32 -8.95
N SER A 167 -7.52 -14.45 -8.27
CA SER A 167 -8.76 -14.77 -7.57
C SER A 167 -8.97 -14.00 -6.26
N GLN A 168 -7.92 -13.39 -5.69
CA GLN A 168 -8.07 -12.52 -4.51
C GLN A 168 -8.45 -11.10 -4.90
N SER A 169 -7.87 -10.60 -5.98
CA SER A 169 -8.14 -9.25 -6.47
C SER A 169 -8.05 -9.20 -7.99
N SER A 170 -9.12 -8.74 -8.62
CA SER A 170 -9.14 -8.45 -10.05
C SER A 170 -8.23 -7.26 -10.41
N ILE A 171 -7.97 -6.37 -9.44
CA ILE A 171 -7.20 -5.13 -9.59
C ILE A 171 -5.69 -5.39 -9.48
N LEU A 172 -5.22 -5.87 -8.32
CA LEU A 172 -3.78 -6.05 -8.08
C LEU A 172 -3.31 -7.49 -8.27
N GLY A 173 -4.20 -8.49 -8.30
CA GLY A 173 -3.82 -9.91 -8.31
C GLY A 173 -2.82 -10.31 -9.39
N PRO A 174 -3.08 -10.01 -10.68
CA PRO A 174 -2.13 -10.30 -11.75
C PRO A 174 -0.77 -9.64 -11.54
N HIS A 175 -0.75 -8.35 -11.20
CA HIS A 175 0.47 -7.59 -10.95
C HIS A 175 1.24 -8.12 -9.72
N TRP A 176 0.54 -8.52 -8.67
CA TRP A 176 1.11 -8.99 -7.40
C TRP A 176 1.89 -10.29 -7.55
N ALA A 177 1.62 -11.07 -8.61
CA ALA A 177 2.39 -12.26 -8.92
C ALA A 177 3.86 -11.92 -9.18
N ASN A 178 4.13 -10.73 -9.72
CA ASN A 178 5.48 -10.27 -10.06
C ASN A 178 6.41 -10.21 -8.85
N ALA A 179 5.88 -10.00 -7.65
CA ALA A 179 6.65 -9.99 -6.41
C ALA A 179 7.46 -11.29 -6.21
N ARG A 180 6.93 -12.46 -6.61
CA ARG A 180 7.71 -13.71 -6.55
C ARG A 180 8.32 -14.11 -7.88
N PHE A 181 7.77 -13.67 -9.02
CA PHE A 181 8.36 -13.99 -10.32
C PHE A 181 9.80 -13.49 -10.44
N SER A 182 10.13 -12.32 -9.90
CA SER A 182 11.51 -11.79 -9.86
C SER A 182 12.49 -12.74 -9.16
N CYS A 183 12.00 -13.60 -8.26
CA CYS A 183 12.82 -14.57 -7.55
C CYS A 183 12.98 -15.92 -8.28
N SER A 184 12.32 -16.12 -9.43
CA SER A 184 12.34 -17.39 -10.18
C SER A 184 13.72 -17.81 -10.64
N SER A 185 14.64 -16.88 -10.82
CA SER A 185 16.04 -17.17 -11.17
C SER A 185 17.02 -16.69 -10.10
N TRP A 186 16.55 -16.42 -8.88
CA TRP A 186 17.41 -15.92 -7.81
C TRP A 186 18.40 -17.03 -7.39
N PRO A 187 19.72 -16.84 -7.53
CA PRO A 187 20.69 -17.92 -7.30
C PRO A 187 21.15 -18.00 -5.83
N PHE A 188 20.93 -16.93 -5.06
CA PHE A 188 21.43 -16.83 -3.69
C PHE A 188 20.43 -17.38 -2.66
N ARG A 189 20.93 -18.01 -1.60
CA ARG A 189 20.12 -18.49 -0.48
C ARG A 189 20.65 -17.91 0.81
N SER A 190 19.75 -17.49 1.69
CA SER A 190 20.12 -17.07 3.04
C SER A 190 20.62 -18.30 3.81
N ASN A 191 21.76 -18.15 4.49
CA ASN A 191 22.33 -19.21 5.34
C ASN A 191 21.53 -19.43 6.63
N TRP A 192 20.74 -18.43 7.05
CA TRP A 192 20.04 -18.41 8.34
C TRP A 192 18.58 -17.96 8.17
N PRO A 193 17.76 -18.66 7.36
CA PRO A 193 16.40 -18.21 7.11
C PRO A 193 15.50 -18.51 8.32
N PHE A 194 14.94 -17.47 8.94
CA PHE A 194 13.88 -17.65 9.92
C PHE A 194 12.56 -17.93 9.21
N LYS A 195 12.10 -19.19 9.24
CA LYS A 195 10.81 -19.61 8.65
C LYS A 195 9.68 -19.73 9.69
N GLY A 196 9.95 -19.27 10.91
CA GLY A 196 9.02 -19.28 12.02
C GLY A 196 9.43 -20.24 13.15
N PRO A 197 8.59 -20.35 14.19
CA PRO A 197 7.25 -19.75 14.26
C PRO A 197 7.30 -18.22 14.38
N PHE A 198 6.48 -17.51 13.59
CA PHE A 198 6.32 -16.06 13.72
C PHE A 198 5.38 -15.75 14.90
N SER A 199 5.92 -15.92 16.11
CA SER A 199 5.26 -15.75 17.41
C SER A 199 6.30 -15.38 18.46
N ALA A 200 5.85 -14.91 19.63
CA ALA A 200 6.70 -14.67 20.79
C ALA A 200 5.99 -15.08 22.08
N PRO A 201 6.71 -15.38 23.17
CA PRO A 201 6.10 -15.52 24.49
C PRO A 201 5.48 -14.21 24.96
N ALA A 202 4.63 -14.27 25.97
CA ALA A 202 4.08 -13.08 26.62
C ALA A 202 5.21 -12.18 27.16
N ALA A 203 4.97 -10.87 27.13
CA ALA A 203 5.89 -9.91 27.75
C ALA A 203 6.06 -10.20 29.24
N ARG A 204 7.29 -10.05 29.75
CA ARG A 204 7.62 -10.39 31.14
C ARG A 204 8.51 -9.34 31.77
N LYS A 205 8.12 -8.91 32.96
CA LYS A 205 8.90 -8.02 33.83
C LYS A 205 9.27 -8.75 35.13
N ASP A 206 10.43 -8.42 35.69
CA ASP A 206 10.86 -8.93 37.00
C ASP A 206 10.15 -8.18 38.15
N VAL A 207 10.49 -8.53 39.39
CA VAL A 207 9.93 -7.90 40.60
C VAL A 207 10.24 -6.41 40.73
N LYS A 208 11.22 -5.90 39.97
CA LYS A 208 11.61 -4.48 39.92
C LYS A 208 11.03 -3.78 38.69
N GLY A 209 10.18 -4.45 37.91
CA GLY A 209 9.56 -3.92 36.71
C GLY A 209 10.47 -3.90 35.47
N LYS A 210 11.65 -4.55 35.51
CA LYS A 210 12.58 -4.59 34.37
C LYS A 210 12.24 -5.73 33.41
N PRO A 211 12.42 -5.55 32.08
CA PRO A 211 12.26 -6.63 31.11
C PRO A 211 13.14 -7.85 31.45
N VAL A 212 12.56 -9.04 31.41
CA VAL A 212 13.31 -10.29 31.61
C VAL A 212 14.00 -10.67 30.29
N PRO A 213 15.33 -10.94 30.28
CA PRO A 213 16.03 -11.37 29.07
C PRO A 213 15.36 -12.57 28.39
N GLY A 214 15.24 -12.53 27.06
CA GLY A 214 14.56 -13.56 26.28
C GLY A 214 13.04 -13.43 26.18
N TYR A 215 12.44 -12.43 26.83
CA TYR A 215 11.01 -12.11 26.72
C TYR A 215 10.81 -10.69 26.16
N PRO A 216 9.68 -10.40 25.49
CA PRO A 216 9.34 -9.03 25.10
C PRO A 216 9.26 -8.10 26.32
N ALA A 217 9.76 -6.87 26.17
CA ALA A 217 9.70 -5.84 27.20
C ALA A 217 8.27 -5.28 27.42
N ALA A 218 7.45 -5.34 26.38
CA ALA A 218 6.04 -4.97 26.35
C ALA A 218 5.29 -5.90 25.37
N PRO A 219 3.96 -6.08 25.51
CA PRO A 219 3.17 -6.76 24.51
C PRO A 219 3.19 -6.01 23.18
N ASN A 220 3.07 -6.70 22.05
CA ASN A 220 3.05 -6.02 20.75
C ASN A 220 1.77 -5.18 20.59
N LEU A 221 1.90 -3.97 20.03
CA LEU A 221 0.79 -3.21 19.47
C LEU A 221 0.72 -3.43 17.96
N TYR A 222 -0.37 -4.02 17.48
CA TYR A 222 -0.66 -4.07 16.04
C TYR A 222 -1.53 -2.88 15.63
N VAL A 223 -1.23 -2.32 14.47
CA VAL A 223 -2.02 -1.24 13.89
C VAL A 223 -2.40 -1.55 12.46
N SER A 224 -3.62 -1.22 12.07
CA SER A 224 -4.13 -1.45 10.72
C SER A 224 -5.12 -0.37 10.32
N SER A 225 -5.15 0.00 9.04
CA SER A 225 -6.34 0.62 8.47
C SER A 225 -7.44 -0.44 8.35
N ARG A 226 -8.71 -0.02 8.26
CA ARG A 226 -9.84 -0.93 8.09
C ARG A 226 -9.74 -1.67 6.75
N LEU A 227 -9.33 -0.97 5.70
CA LEU A 227 -9.09 -1.53 4.37
C LEU A 227 -7.69 -1.11 3.89
N ASP A 228 -6.77 -2.07 3.89
CA ASP A 228 -5.42 -1.90 3.36
C ASP A 228 -5.28 -2.71 2.06
N PRO A 229 -4.85 -2.11 0.94
CA PRO A 229 -4.82 -2.82 -0.34
C PRO A 229 -3.84 -4.00 -0.39
N VAL A 230 -2.87 -4.08 0.53
CA VAL A 230 -1.75 -5.05 0.45
C VAL A 230 -1.38 -5.72 1.77
N THR A 231 -1.76 -5.12 2.91
CA THR A 231 -1.60 -5.66 4.27
C THR A 231 -2.93 -5.66 5.03
N PRO A 232 -3.91 -6.46 4.60
CA PRO A 232 -5.31 -6.37 5.03
C PRO A 232 -5.47 -6.62 6.53
N LEU A 233 -6.53 -6.05 7.12
CA LEU A 233 -6.78 -6.09 8.57
C LEU A 233 -6.76 -7.51 9.15
N VAL A 234 -7.26 -8.49 8.39
CA VAL A 234 -7.25 -9.90 8.81
C VAL A 234 -5.83 -10.45 9.05
N ASN A 235 -4.81 -9.91 8.38
CA ASN A 235 -3.41 -10.26 8.64
C ASN A 235 -2.92 -9.66 9.96
N ALA A 236 -3.32 -8.42 10.30
CA ALA A 236 -3.02 -7.83 11.61
C ALA A 236 -3.68 -8.62 12.74
N GLN A 237 -4.95 -9.02 12.57
CA GLN A 237 -5.68 -9.88 13.53
C GLN A 237 -5.03 -11.26 13.66
N LEU A 238 -4.58 -11.86 12.55
CA LEU A 238 -3.86 -13.13 12.57
C LEU A 238 -2.55 -13.00 13.35
N MET A 239 -1.79 -11.92 13.14
CA MET A 239 -0.57 -11.67 13.90
C MET A 239 -0.87 -11.41 15.38
N GLN A 240 -1.88 -10.59 15.70
CA GLN A 240 -2.32 -10.38 17.09
C GLN A 240 -2.60 -11.71 17.81
N SER A 241 -3.34 -12.63 17.19
CA SER A 241 -3.67 -13.93 17.81
C SER A 241 -2.45 -14.82 18.12
N LYS A 242 -1.29 -14.54 17.53
CA LYS A 242 -0.03 -15.28 17.76
C LYS A 242 0.86 -14.69 18.86
N TYR A 243 0.54 -13.50 19.36
CA TYR A 243 1.36 -12.76 20.31
C TYR A 243 0.54 -12.49 21.57
N PRO A 244 0.70 -13.29 22.63
CA PRO A 244 -0.10 -13.19 23.84
C PRO A 244 -0.04 -11.80 24.46
N GLY A 245 -1.21 -11.28 24.87
CA GLY A 245 -1.34 -9.96 25.47
C GLY A 245 -1.22 -8.79 24.49
N SER A 246 -1.08 -9.03 23.18
CA SER A 246 -1.00 -7.97 22.18
C SER A 246 -2.32 -7.20 22.01
N GLY A 247 -2.22 -5.92 21.69
CA GLY A 247 -3.37 -5.08 21.37
C GLY A 247 -3.49 -4.79 19.88
N LEU A 248 -4.65 -4.26 19.50
CA LEU A 248 -4.95 -3.87 18.12
C LEU A 248 -5.63 -2.50 18.09
N VAL A 249 -5.07 -1.59 17.30
CA VAL A 249 -5.69 -0.32 16.93
C VAL A 249 -6.06 -0.37 15.46
N ILE A 250 -7.32 -0.07 15.16
CA ILE A 250 -7.84 0.02 13.79
C ILE A 250 -8.17 1.47 13.50
N VAL A 251 -7.63 2.01 12.42
CA VAL A 251 -8.08 3.28 11.85
C VAL A 251 -9.17 2.99 10.84
N ASP A 252 -10.36 3.56 11.01
CA ASP A 252 -11.52 3.37 10.15
C ASP A 252 -11.41 4.12 8.81
N ALA A 253 -10.33 3.83 8.08
CA ALA A 253 -9.94 4.46 6.83
C ALA A 253 -9.55 3.42 5.78
N VAL A 254 -9.45 3.91 4.53
CA VAL A 254 -8.90 3.19 3.38
C VAL A 254 -7.48 3.68 3.13
N GLY A 255 -6.52 2.77 2.90
CA GLY A 255 -5.15 3.14 2.52
C GLY A 255 -4.09 2.24 3.12
N HIS A 256 -2.88 2.36 2.59
CA HIS A 256 -1.74 1.56 3.01
C HIS A 256 -0.90 2.23 4.09
N THR A 257 -0.70 1.41 5.12
CA THR A 257 -0.34 1.69 6.51
C THR A 257 -1.42 2.48 7.25
N ALA A 258 -1.69 2.07 8.49
CA ALA A 258 -2.61 2.76 9.38
C ALA A 258 -2.22 4.23 9.58
N ALA A 259 -0.91 4.51 9.67
CA ALA A 259 -0.38 5.85 9.90
C ALA A 259 -0.54 6.80 8.69
N ALA A 260 -0.33 6.31 7.46
CA ALA A 260 -0.59 7.13 6.28
C ALA A 260 -2.09 7.26 6.01
N ALA A 261 -2.86 6.18 6.22
CA ALA A 261 -4.31 6.17 6.05
C ALA A 261 -5.04 7.02 7.10
N SER A 262 -4.47 7.21 8.29
CA SER A 262 -5.10 7.99 9.36
C SER A 262 -5.15 9.49 9.07
N GLY A 263 -4.24 10.00 8.23
CA GLY A 263 -4.00 11.45 8.19
C GLY A 263 -3.70 11.97 9.60
N VAL A 264 -4.04 13.22 9.87
CA VAL A 264 -4.03 13.75 11.24
C VAL A 264 -5.21 13.14 12.00
N ASN A 265 -4.93 12.23 12.95
CA ASN A 265 -5.96 11.52 13.73
C ASN A 265 -5.54 11.42 15.20
N LYS A 266 -6.22 12.16 16.10
CA LYS A 266 -5.84 12.23 17.51
C LYS A 266 -6.01 10.89 18.22
N CYS A 267 -7.10 10.17 17.96
CA CYS A 267 -7.33 8.85 18.57
C CYS A 267 -6.18 7.87 18.27
N PHE A 268 -5.68 7.88 17.03
CA PHE A 268 -4.58 7.04 16.59
C PHE A 268 -3.26 7.49 17.24
N SER A 269 -2.93 8.78 17.14
CA SER A 269 -1.70 9.33 17.72
C SER A 269 -1.62 9.09 19.22
N ASP A 270 -2.69 9.33 19.98
CA ASP A 270 -2.73 9.10 21.43
C ASP A 270 -2.48 7.62 21.78
N ALA A 271 -2.99 6.69 20.97
CA ALA A 271 -2.78 5.26 21.20
C ALA A 271 -1.32 4.82 20.90
N ILE A 272 -0.68 5.43 19.90
CA ILE A 272 0.73 5.19 19.61
C ILE A 272 1.62 5.78 20.71
N GLU A 273 1.33 7.02 21.14
CA GLU A 273 2.05 7.71 22.20
C GLU A 273 1.99 6.93 23.51
N GLU A 274 0.78 6.55 23.97
CA GLU A 274 0.59 5.74 25.18
C GLU A 274 1.42 4.44 25.13
N TYR A 275 1.43 3.74 23.99
CA TYR A 275 2.20 2.53 23.82
C TYR A 275 3.71 2.76 23.86
N LEU A 276 4.21 3.78 23.16
CA LEU A 276 5.65 4.08 23.14
C LEU A 276 6.16 4.58 24.50
N GLU A 277 5.33 5.28 25.26
CA GLU A 277 5.67 5.78 26.58
C GLU A 277 5.59 4.71 27.68
N THR A 278 4.58 3.83 27.63
CA THR A 278 4.27 2.95 28.75
C THR A 278 4.41 1.45 28.44
N GLY A 279 4.41 1.09 27.16
CA GLY A 279 4.27 -0.29 26.70
C GLY A 279 2.86 -0.86 26.90
N LEU A 280 1.86 -0.03 27.26
CA LEU A 280 0.48 -0.46 27.40
C LEU A 280 -0.20 -0.56 26.04
N VAL A 281 -1.02 -1.59 25.89
CA VAL A 281 -1.82 -1.84 24.70
C VAL A 281 -3.30 -1.81 25.09
N PRO A 282 -4.22 -1.45 24.18
CA PRO A 282 -5.63 -1.37 24.54
C PRO A 282 -6.18 -2.76 24.90
N PRO A 283 -6.98 -2.89 25.97
CA PRO A 283 -7.47 -4.18 26.48
C PRO A 283 -8.48 -4.86 25.55
N LYS A 284 -9.07 -4.08 24.65
CA LYS A 284 -9.94 -4.52 23.54
C LYS A 284 -9.48 -3.77 22.30
N THR A 285 -9.85 -4.29 21.13
CA THR A 285 -9.60 -3.60 19.85
C THR A 285 -10.10 -2.14 19.93
N LYS A 286 -9.19 -1.20 19.74
CA LYS A 286 -9.50 0.24 19.71
C LYS A 286 -9.77 0.65 18.27
N ILE A 287 -10.93 1.24 18.01
CA ILE A 287 -11.29 1.73 16.68
C ILE A 287 -11.23 3.25 16.71
N CYS A 288 -10.36 3.83 15.89
CA CYS A 288 -10.24 5.26 15.67
C CYS A 288 -10.96 5.63 14.38
N GLN A 289 -12.00 6.44 14.50
CA GLN A 289 -12.75 6.93 13.34
C GLN A 289 -11.86 7.85 12.49
N ALA A 290 -11.98 7.78 11.17
CA ALA A 290 -11.27 8.69 10.29
C ALA A 290 -11.83 10.12 10.45
N GLU A 291 -10.94 11.10 10.60
CA GLU A 291 -11.33 12.53 10.69
C GLU A 291 -11.84 13.06 9.34
N CYS A 292 -11.31 12.49 8.25
CA CYS A 292 -11.65 12.87 6.89
C CYS A 292 -11.56 11.69 5.93
N GLY A 293 -12.22 11.84 4.78
CA GLY A 293 -12.30 10.81 3.73
C GLY A 293 -11.72 11.29 2.39
N PRO A 294 -11.50 10.36 1.45
CA PRO A 294 -10.82 10.65 0.18
C PRO A 294 -11.63 11.51 -0.81
N TRP A 295 -12.88 11.83 -0.48
CA TRP A 295 -13.79 12.66 -1.29
C TRP A 295 -14.03 14.05 -0.70
N GLN A 296 -13.31 14.43 0.35
CA GLN A 296 -13.34 15.77 0.93
C GLN A 296 -12.22 16.65 0.36
N LYS A 297 -12.54 17.91 0.02
CA LYS A 297 -11.59 18.84 -0.62
C LYS A 297 -10.41 19.23 0.29
N TRP A 298 -10.59 19.11 1.60
CA TRP A 298 -9.56 19.36 2.58
C TRP A 298 -9.54 18.22 3.59
N CYS A 299 -8.39 17.57 3.71
CA CYS A 299 -8.12 16.53 4.68
C CYS A 299 -6.65 16.71 5.11
N PRO A 300 -6.36 17.07 6.36
CA PRO A 300 -5.00 17.32 6.80
C PRO A 300 -4.18 16.03 6.71
N PHE A 301 -3.23 16.01 5.77
CA PHE A 301 -2.33 14.89 5.56
C PHE A 301 -1.11 15.03 6.48
N MET A 302 -0.67 13.94 7.10
CA MET A 302 0.46 13.93 8.05
C MET A 302 1.78 14.48 7.48
N PHE A 303 1.95 14.45 6.16
CA PHE A 303 3.13 15.00 5.47
C PHE A 303 2.87 16.34 4.75
N GLY A 304 1.66 16.87 4.83
CA GLY A 304 1.39 18.24 4.41
C GLY A 304 2.04 19.17 5.42
N GLN A 305 2.95 20.04 4.98
CA GLN A 305 3.55 21.06 5.82
C GLN A 305 2.44 21.92 6.44
N THR A 306 2.03 21.60 7.66
CA THR A 306 1.63 22.65 8.57
C THR A 306 2.88 23.51 8.71
N LYS A 307 2.78 24.78 8.29
CA LYS A 307 3.69 25.80 8.81
C LYS A 307 3.76 25.55 10.31
N ARG A 308 4.89 25.06 10.80
CA ARG A 308 5.25 25.24 12.20
C ARG A 308 5.05 26.73 12.41
N SER A 309 4.06 27.10 13.20
CA SER A 309 4.07 28.42 13.81
C SER A 309 5.45 28.51 14.46
N ASP A 310 6.24 29.48 14.01
CA ASP A 310 7.47 29.88 14.66
C ASP A 310 7.12 30.26 16.10
N ASP A 311 7.16 29.28 17.01
CA ASP A 311 7.28 29.56 18.41
C ASP A 311 8.09 28.48 19.10
N HIS A 312 9.21 28.94 19.64
CA HIS A 312 10.18 28.28 20.51
C HIS A 312 11.01 27.11 19.94
N SER A 313 12.27 27.48 19.67
CA SER A 313 13.47 26.67 19.85
C SER A 313 13.57 26.09 21.26
N SER A 314 12.73 25.10 21.58
CA SER A 314 13.05 24.16 22.65
C SER A 314 13.82 23.01 22.04
N GLN A 315 15.07 22.84 22.48
CA GLN A 315 15.79 21.59 22.26
C GLN A 315 14.92 20.46 22.82
N VAL A 316 14.31 19.67 21.93
CA VAL A 316 13.58 18.45 22.31
C VAL A 316 14.62 17.51 22.91
N LYS A 317 14.77 17.55 24.23
CA LYS A 317 15.40 16.48 24.98
C LYS A 317 14.44 15.32 24.92
N TRP A 318 14.69 14.38 24.01
CA TRP A 318 14.02 13.09 24.03
C TRP A 318 14.29 12.45 25.40
N PRO A 319 13.28 12.25 26.27
CA PRO A 319 13.48 11.46 27.47
C PRO A 319 13.98 10.07 27.04
N ARG A 320 14.93 9.50 27.79
CA ARG A 320 15.35 8.10 27.56
C ARG A 320 14.10 7.23 27.61
N PHE A 321 13.73 6.64 26.47
CA PHE A 321 12.59 5.74 26.39
C PHE A 321 12.69 4.69 27.51
N PRO A 322 11.61 4.41 28.25
CA PRO A 322 11.65 3.51 29.41
C PRO A 322 11.91 2.04 29.04
N LEU A 323 12.10 1.74 27.76
CA LEU A 323 12.42 0.40 27.26
C LEU A 323 13.82 -0.08 27.68
N GLY A 324 14.68 0.80 28.20
CA GLY A 324 15.94 0.40 28.84
C GLY A 324 16.90 -0.37 27.93
N VAL A 325 16.74 -0.26 26.62
CA VAL A 325 17.60 -0.93 25.63
C VAL A 325 18.91 -0.14 25.55
N VAL A 326 19.94 -0.67 26.19
CA VAL A 326 21.32 -0.25 25.97
C VAL A 326 21.85 -1.14 24.85
N PHE A 327 22.23 -0.52 23.73
CA PHE A 327 23.04 -1.21 22.73
C PHE A 327 24.50 -1.07 23.18
N ASP A 328 25.16 -2.21 23.39
CA ASP A 328 26.63 -2.27 23.46
C ASP A 328 27.22 -2.02 22.07
#